data_AF-A0A7J2RZE4-F1
#
_entry.id   AF-A0A7J2RZE4-F1
#
_cell.length_a   1.000
_cell.length_b   1.000
_cell.length_c   1.000
_cell.angle_alpha   90.00
_cell.angle_beta   90.00
_cell.angle_gamma   90.00
#
_symmetry.space_group_name_H-M   'P 1'
#
loop_
_entity.id
_entity.type
_entity.pdbx_description
1 polymer ?
#
loop_
_entity_poly.entity_id
_entity_poly.type
_entity_poly.pdbx_seq_one_letter_code
_entity_poly.pdbx_strand_id
1 'polypeptide(L)' 'TPADAALMMRLGADGVFVGSGIFKSSNPEKMANAIVEAVKSYDDPARLAEISKGLGEPMKGIEVSSIPTEELLQVRGW' A
#
# COMPACT_ATOMS: atom_id res chain seq x y z
N THR A 1 -1.67 -1.37 -1.11
CA THR A 1 -3.12 -1.43 -1.29
C THR A 1 -3.77 -0.31 -0.47
N PRO A 2 -5.07 0.02 -0.66
CA PRO A 2 -5.77 0.98 0.20
C PRO A 2 -5.70 0.63 1.69
N ALA A 3 -5.81 -0.65 2.02
CA ALA A 3 -5.69 -1.13 3.40
C ALA A 3 -4.31 -0.83 4.01
N ASP A 4 -3.23 -1.01 3.24
CA ASP A 4 -1.88 -0.70 3.73
C ASP A 4 -1.71 0.79 4.00
N ALA A 5 -2.25 1.65 3.13
CA ALA A 5 -2.21 3.09 3.32
C ALA A 5 -2.98 3.51 4.59
N ALA A 6 -4.19 2.99 4.79
CA ALA A 6 -4.98 3.25 5.98
C ALA A 6 -4.33 2.72 7.27
N LEU A 7 -3.67 1.55 7.19
CA LEU A 7 -2.91 0.98 8.30
C LEU A 7 -1.79 1.93 8.74
N MET A 8 -1.00 2.46 7.80
CA MET A 8 0.07 3.40 8.14
C MET A 8 -0.46 4.65 8.83
N MET A 9 -1.59 5.20 8.38
CA MET A 9 -2.24 6.33 9.05
C MET A 9 -2.70 5.96 10.47
N ARG A 10 -3.29 4.76 10.66
CA ARG A 10 -3.68 4.26 12.00
C ARG A 10 -2.50 4.05 12.94
N LEU A 11 -1.30 3.78 12.41
CA LEU A 11 -0.06 3.67 13.19
C LEU A 11 0.55 5.04 13.53
N GLY A 12 -0.08 6.15 13.12
CA GLY A 12 0.34 7.51 13.47
C GLY A 12 1.22 8.18 12.43
N ALA A 13 1.26 7.70 11.18
CA ALA A 13 1.94 8.40 10.11
C ALA A 13 1.16 9.67 9.68
N ASP A 14 1.88 10.75 9.38
CA ASP A 14 1.28 11.99 8.85
C ASP A 14 0.89 11.89 7.35
N GLY A 15 1.40 10.86 6.67
CA GLY A 15 1.15 10.61 5.25
C GLY A 15 1.85 9.34 4.76
N VAL A 16 1.56 8.96 3.52
CA VAL A 16 2.11 7.76 2.89
C VAL A 16 2.74 8.08 1.52
N PHE A 17 3.90 7.47 1.24
CA PHE A 17 4.55 7.52 -0.06
C PHE A 17 4.29 6.21 -0.82
N VAL A 18 3.74 6.30 -2.03
CA VAL A 18 3.46 5.12 -2.86
C VAL A 18 3.94 5.37 -4.29
N GLY A 19 4.85 4.53 -4.77
CA GLY A 19 5.34 4.56 -6.16
C GLY A 19 4.88 3.34 -6.94
N SER A 20 5.63 2.25 -6.83
CA SER A 20 5.38 0.99 -7.55
C SER A 20 3.97 0.43 -7.34
N GLY A 21 3.41 0.58 -6.13
CA GLY A 21 2.07 0.10 -5.81
C GLY A 21 0.96 0.71 -6.67
N ILE A 22 1.17 1.91 -7.21
CA ILE A 22 0.26 2.58 -8.15
C ILE A 22 0.65 2.22 -9.59
N PHE A 23 1.89 2.55 -9.99
CA PHE A 23 2.29 2.50 -11.40
C PHE A 23 2.52 1.09 -11.96
N LYS A 24 2.72 0.09 -11.10
CA LYS A 24 2.81 -1.33 -11.51
C LYS A 24 1.53 -2.12 -11.24
N SER A 25 0.43 -1.45 -10.89
CA SER A 25 -0.89 -2.08 -10.81
C SER A 25 -1.54 -2.17 -12.19
N SER A 26 -2.56 -3.02 -12.35
CA SER A 26 -3.27 -3.14 -13.63
C SER A 26 -4.11 -1.91 -13.98
N ASN A 27 -4.46 -1.07 -13.00
CA ASN A 27 -5.19 0.19 -13.21
C ASN A 27 -4.62 1.31 -12.31
N PRO A 28 -3.54 1.97 -12.75
CA PRO A 28 -2.85 2.98 -11.94
C PRO A 28 -3.71 4.14 -11.49
N GLU A 29 -4.58 4.66 -12.37
CA GLU A 29 -5.46 5.79 -12.05
C GLU A 29 -6.45 5.42 -10.93
N LYS A 30 -7.11 4.26 -11.06
CA LYS A 30 -8.06 3.79 -10.05
C LYS A 30 -7.36 3.46 -8.72
N MET A 31 -6.18 2.85 -8.78
CA MET A 31 -5.37 2.57 -7.59
C MET A 31 -4.93 3.86 -6.89
N ALA A 32 -4.47 4.87 -7.64
CA ALA A 32 -4.07 6.16 -7.08
C ALA A 32 -5.22 6.84 -6.33
N ASN A 33 -6.40 6.94 -6.97
CA ASN A 33 -7.59 7.50 -6.35
C ASN A 33 -8.00 6.73 -5.09
N ALA A 34 -7.93 5.40 -5.12
CA ALA A 34 -8.25 4.57 -3.95
C ALA A 34 -7.27 4.77 -2.79
N ILE A 35 -5.97 4.94 -3.07
CA ILE A 35 -4.96 5.24 -2.04
C ILE A 35 -5.22 6.60 -1.39
N VAL A 36 -5.52 7.63 -2.20
CA VAL A 36 -5.83 8.97 -1.68
C VAL A 36 -7.08 8.95 -0.80
N GLU A 37 -8.15 8.30 -1.24
CA GLU A 37 -9.39 8.18 -0.47
C GLU A 37 -9.21 7.36 0.81
N ALA A 38 -8.33 6.35 0.79
CA ALA A 38 -8.00 5.53 1.95
C ALA A 38 -7.26 6.32 3.02
N VAL A 39 -6.28 7.15 2.63
CA VAL A 39 -5.56 8.03 3.55
C VAL A 39 -6.50 9.06 4.17
N LYS A 40 -7.42 9.61 3.37
CA LYS A 40 -8.41 10.59 3.84
C LYS A 40 -9.42 9.99 4.82
N SER A 41 -9.80 8.72 4.62
CA SER A 41 -10.89 8.05 5.36
C SER A 41 -10.39 6.82 6.13
N TYR A 42 -9.15 6.88 6.65
CA TYR A 42 -8.45 5.74 7.22
C TYR A 42 -9.09 5.14 8.48
N ASP A 43 -10.01 5.89 9.10
CA ASP A 43 -10.75 5.54 10.30
C ASP A 43 -12.18 5.04 10.02
N ASP A 44 -12.63 5.03 8.77
CA ASP A 44 -13.95 4.51 8.33
C ASP A 44 -13.81 3.14 7.64
N PRO A 45 -14.07 2.02 8.35
CA PRO A 45 -13.95 0.68 7.79
C PRO A 45 -14.90 0.41 6.61
N ALA A 46 -16.10 1.02 6.62
CA ALA A 46 -17.08 0.81 5.56
C ALA A 46 -16.60 1.50 4.27
N ARG A 47 -16.10 2.73 4.37
CA ARG A 47 -15.51 3.44 3.23
C ARG A 47 -14.29 2.70 2.68
N LEU A 48 -13.40 2.21 3.55
CA LEU A 48 -12.22 1.43 3.15
C LEU A 48 -12.59 0.14 2.40
N ALA A 49 -13.65 -0.55 2.84
CA ALA A 49 -14.16 -1.73 2.15
C ALA A 49 -14.69 -1.39 0.75
N GLU A 50 -15.45 -0.30 0.61
CA GLU A 50 -15.99 0.14 -0.68
C GLU A 50 -14.89 0.53 -1.69
N ILE A 51 -13.94 1.38 -1.28
CA ILE A 51 -12.88 1.85 -2.19
C ILE A 51 -11.89 0.74 -2.58
N SER A 52 -11.82 -0.35 -1.81
CA SER A 52 -10.95 -1.49 -2.11
C SER A 52 -11.53 -2.42 -3.18
N LYS A 53 -12.78 -2.22 -3.60
CA LYS A 53 -13.44 -3.10 -4.58
C LYS A 53 -13.01 -2.81 -6.02
N GLY A 54 -12.82 -3.88 -6.77
CA GLY A 54 -12.65 -3.82 -8.23
C GLY A 54 -11.43 -3.01 -8.68
N LEU A 55 -10.36 -2.95 -7.88
CA LEU A 55 -9.13 -2.21 -8.21
C LEU A 55 -8.27 -2.91 -9.26
N GLY A 56 -8.56 -4.17 -9.56
CA GLY A 56 -7.76 -5.01 -10.44
C GLY A 56 -6.58 -5.65 -9.70
N GLU A 57 -5.59 -6.10 -10.47
CA GLU A 57 -4.43 -6.78 -9.91
C GLU A 57 -3.44 -5.74 -9.34
N PRO A 58 -3.04 -5.88 -8.06
CA PRO A 58 -1.99 -5.05 -7.48
C PRO A 58 -0.62 -5.46 -8.06
N MET A 59 0.41 -4.65 -7.77
CA MET A 59 1.78 -5.05 -8.09
C MET A 59 2.14 -6.39 -7.43
N LYS A 60 2.95 -7.21 -8.11
CA LYS A 60 3.54 -8.40 -7.48
C LYS A 60 4.64 -7.98 -6.52
N GLY A 61 4.54 -8.43 -5.27
CA GLY A 61 5.60 -8.30 -4.28
C GLY A 61 6.74 -9.29 -4.54
N ILE A 62 7.90 -8.99 -3.97
CA ILE A 62 9.03 -9.91 -3.88
C ILE A 62 9.04 -10.46 -2.45
N GLU A 63 9.20 -11.77 -2.31
CA GLU A 63 9.26 -12.42 -0.99
C GLU A 63 10.57 -12.05 -0.30
N VAL A 64 10.52 -11.68 1.00
CA VAL A 64 11.69 -11.17 1.73
C VAL A 64 12.84 -12.19 1.74
N SER A 65 12.52 -13.49 1.85
CA SER A 65 13.52 -14.57 1.84
C SER A 65 14.26 -14.72 0.51
N SER A 66 13.72 -14.15 -0.58
CA SER A 66 14.32 -14.17 -1.92
C SER A 66 15.17 -12.94 -2.23
N ILE A 67 15.20 -11.94 -1.35
CA ILE A 67 16.00 -10.73 -1.54
C ILE A 67 17.47 -11.04 -1.22
N PRO A 68 18.43 -10.72 -2.11
CA PRO A 68 19.86 -10.87 -1.83
C PRO A 68 20.29 -10.09 -0.57
N THR A 69 21.28 -10.60 0.15
CA THR A 69 21.68 -10.04 1.45
C THR A 69 22.15 -8.59 1.34
N GLU A 70 22.81 -8.26 0.22
CA GLU A 70 23.32 -6.95 -0.16
C GLU A 70 22.22 -5.93 -0.51
N GLU A 71 21.01 -6.37 -0.83
CA GLU A 71 19.85 -5.51 -1.15
C GLU A 71 18.91 -5.32 0.04
N LEU A 72 19.10 -6.08 1.13
CA LEU A 72 18.32 -5.93 2.35
C LEU A 72 18.64 -4.59 3.02
N LEU A 73 17.60 -3.82 3.30
CA LEU A 73 17.72 -2.57 4.08
C LEU A 73 18.23 -2.83 5.51
N GLN A 74 18.03 -4.04 6.04
CA GLN A 74 18.51 -4.48 7.35
C GLN A 74 18.69 -6.01 7.39
N VAL A 75 19.80 -6.51 7.93
CA VAL A 75 20.16 -7.95 7.94
C VAL A 75 19.93 -8.67 9.29
N ARG A 76 19.55 -7.97 10.36
CA ARG A 76 18.81 -8.45 11.56
C ARG A 76 18.57 -7.30 12.56
N GLY A 77 17.63 -7.52 13.48
CA GLY A 77 17.20 -6.61 14.54
C GLY A 77 18.25 -6.36 15.63
N TRP A 78 18.02 -5.26 16.38
CA TRP A 78 18.65 -4.79 17.63
C TRP A 78 19.98 -5.42 18.04
#